data_AF-A0AAN8FR47-F1
#
_entry.id   AF-A0AAN8FR47-F1
#
_cell.length_a   1.000
_cell.length_b   1.000
_cell.length_c   1.000
_cell.angle_alpha   90.00
_cell.angle_beta   90.00
_cell.angle_gamma   90.00
#
_symmetry.space_group_name_H-M   'P 1'
#
loop_
_entity.id
_entity.type
_entity.pdbx_description
1 polymer ?
#
loop_
_entity_poly.entity_id
_entity_poly.type
_entity_poly.pdbx_seq_one_letter_code
_entity_poly.pdbx_strand_id
1 'polypeptide(L)'
;SKLPTPPLQENSTTRHTLPRTIRKVFSCLIQRINPVQKCLKFPFQTDAHVETPIHPLYAFFRAARTIETPTGSVLMSCLECKLAVEEAIHSLIEDRNNQAAAVQKFACHELLPSNFSASCDDFLSLYLPTVLYMTWEQFTPEGVCTNKIKSCDTVSISRIALLSKSDINNMRCQSCSGMQDYFKTVMDRPEVIEFQQFVTDELKRSACDRTGILATTVCCRRNIVPS
;
A
#
# COMPACT_ATOMS: atom_id res chain seq x y z
N SER A 1 25.06 33.45 43.05
CA SER A 1 24.59 34.80 42.67
C SER A 1 24.87 34.99 41.19
N LYS A 2 23.89 34.69 40.32
CA LYS A 2 22.92 35.60 39.69
C LYS A 2 23.50 36.34 38.46
N LEU A 3 22.81 36.12 37.34
CA LEU A 3 22.81 36.72 36.00
C LEU A 3 23.03 38.25 35.98
N PRO A 4 23.38 38.86 34.82
CA PRO A 4 22.30 39.33 33.92
C PRO A 4 22.59 39.29 32.39
N THR A 5 21.58 38.90 31.59
CA THR A 5 21.25 39.40 30.24
C THR A 5 20.59 40.80 30.35
N PRO A 6 20.55 41.74 29.35
CA PRO A 6 20.03 41.61 27.95
C PRO A 6 20.70 42.64 26.95
N PRO A 7 20.08 43.19 25.86
CA PRO A 7 19.05 42.71 24.91
C PRO A 7 19.53 42.67 23.42
N LEU A 8 18.76 41.96 22.58
CA LEU A 8 18.81 41.97 21.10
C LEU A 8 17.82 43.00 20.55
N GLN A 9 18.25 43.78 19.56
CA GLN A 9 17.44 44.79 18.87
C GLN A 9 17.11 44.30 17.44
N GLU A 10 15.81 44.33 17.11
CA GLU A 10 15.22 44.06 15.79
C GLU A 10 15.74 45.03 14.72
N ASN A 11 16.00 44.55 13.48
CA ASN A 11 15.41 45.21 12.32
C ASN A 11 15.32 44.37 11.04
N SER A 12 14.14 44.49 10.41
CA SER A 12 13.80 44.42 8.99
C SER A 12 14.15 43.18 8.16
N THR A 13 13.11 42.38 7.94
CA THR A 13 12.95 41.32 6.94
C THR A 13 12.71 41.89 5.55
N THR A 14 13.53 41.53 4.56
CA THR A 14 13.17 41.62 3.12
C THR A 14 13.22 40.21 2.54
N ARG A 15 12.15 39.43 2.78
CA ARG A 15 11.97 38.11 2.17
C ARG A 15 11.22 38.30 0.85
N HIS A 16 11.89 37.99 -0.27
CA HIS A 16 11.24 37.86 -1.56
C HIS A 16 10.06 36.89 -1.46
N THR A 17 8.85 37.42 -1.60
CA THR A 17 7.58 36.71 -1.48
C THR A 17 7.34 35.89 -2.74
N LEU A 18 7.49 34.57 -2.62
CA LEU A 18 7.11 33.62 -3.67
C LEU A 18 5.60 33.77 -3.96
N PRO A 19 5.17 33.85 -5.23
CA PRO A 19 3.78 34.13 -5.59
C PRO A 19 2.82 33.10 -4.98
N ARG A 20 1.66 33.59 -4.51
CA ARG A 20 0.65 32.84 -3.73
C ARG A 20 0.24 31.50 -4.33
N THR A 21 0.40 31.31 -5.64
CA THR A 21 0.11 30.07 -6.37
C THR A 21 1.12 28.96 -6.04
N ILE A 22 2.41 29.26 -5.94
CA ILE A 22 3.46 28.26 -5.67
C ILE A 22 3.38 27.74 -4.22
N ARG A 23 2.98 28.61 -3.28
CA ARG A 23 2.70 28.22 -1.88
C ARG A 23 1.50 27.27 -1.77
N LYS A 24 0.49 27.42 -2.64
CA LYS A 24 -0.66 26.51 -2.73
C LYS A 24 -0.28 25.17 -3.36
N VAL A 25 0.59 25.16 -4.37
CA VAL A 25 1.07 23.93 -5.02
C VAL A 25 1.94 23.09 -4.06
N PHE A 26 2.88 23.72 -3.34
CA PHE A 26 3.68 23.02 -2.31
C PHE A 26 2.83 22.53 -1.14
N SER A 27 1.80 23.27 -0.73
CA SER A 27 0.86 22.81 0.30
C SER A 27 0.00 21.63 -0.16
N CYS A 28 -0.28 21.51 -1.47
CA CYS A 28 -1.09 20.43 -2.02
C CYS A 28 -0.28 19.14 -2.18
N LEU A 29 1.00 19.25 -2.53
CA LEU A 29 1.91 18.10 -2.70
C LEU A 29 2.24 17.39 -1.39
N ILE A 30 2.33 18.12 -0.26
CA ILE A 30 2.51 17.49 1.08
C ILE A 30 1.20 16.84 1.59
N GLN A 31 0.05 17.14 1.00
CA GLN A 31 -1.26 16.69 1.48
C GLN A 31 -1.68 15.28 1.03
N ARG A 32 -0.91 14.62 0.15
CA ARG A 32 -1.21 13.26 -0.33
C ARG A 32 -0.71 12.12 0.56
N ILE A 33 -0.04 12.42 1.68
CA ILE A 33 0.59 11.39 2.52
C ILE A 33 -0.35 10.88 3.63
N ASN A 34 -1.41 11.60 4.03
CA ASN A 34 -2.34 11.13 5.06
C ASN A 34 -3.73 11.78 4.96
N PRO A 35 -4.70 11.18 4.22
CA PRO A 35 -6.07 11.69 4.18
C PRO A 35 -6.80 11.61 5.54
N VAL A 36 -6.33 10.76 6.45
CA VAL A 36 -6.98 10.50 7.76
C VAL A 36 -6.86 11.69 8.74
N GLN A 37 -5.78 12.47 8.65
CA GLN A 37 -5.44 13.44 9.70
C GLN A 37 -6.16 14.80 9.55
N LYS A 38 -6.67 15.12 8.36
CA LYS A 38 -7.33 16.40 8.09
C LYS A 38 -8.80 16.45 8.55
N CYS A 39 -9.44 15.31 8.76
CA CYS A 39 -10.80 15.24 9.29
C CYS A 39 -10.91 15.57 10.78
N LEU A 40 -9.80 15.53 11.54
CA LEU A 40 -9.79 15.70 13.00
C LEU A 40 -9.67 17.15 13.49
N LYS A 41 -9.64 18.14 12.58
CA LYS A 41 -9.44 19.57 12.93
C LYS A 41 -10.60 20.48 12.53
N PHE A 42 -11.81 19.94 12.45
CA PHE A 42 -13.03 20.74 12.50
C PHE A 42 -13.70 20.53 13.86
N PRO A 43 -14.09 21.60 14.58
CA PRO A 43 -14.95 21.44 15.74
C PRO A 43 -16.37 21.21 15.20
N PHE A 44 -16.67 19.97 14.83
CA PHE A 44 -18.04 19.58 14.58
C PHE A 44 -18.64 19.26 15.94
N GLN A 45 -19.45 20.16 16.47
CA GLN A 45 -20.45 19.76 17.46
C GLN A 45 -21.38 18.79 16.73
N THR A 46 -21.19 17.49 16.98
CA THR A 46 -22.12 16.47 16.49
C THR A 46 -23.23 16.35 17.51
N ASP A 47 -24.43 16.79 17.14
CA ASP A 47 -25.65 16.25 17.73
C ASP A 47 -25.74 14.75 17.41
N ALA A 48 -26.38 14.01 18.32
CA ALA A 48 -26.66 12.57 18.37
C ALA A 48 -26.14 11.68 17.22
N HIS A 49 -25.33 10.68 17.60
CA HIS A 49 -24.87 9.49 16.87
C HIS A 49 -25.44 9.32 15.44
N VAL A 50 -24.72 9.84 14.43
CA VAL A 50 -24.97 9.51 13.02
C VAL A 50 -24.13 8.28 12.68
N GLU A 51 -24.78 7.12 12.55
CA GLU A 51 -24.19 5.90 12.00
C GLU A 51 -23.83 6.15 10.53
N THR A 52 -22.54 6.32 10.26
CA THR A 52 -22.00 6.27 8.89
C THR A 52 -21.45 4.86 8.63
N PRO A 53 -21.53 4.33 7.39
CA PRO A 53 -20.97 3.02 7.03
C PRO A 53 -19.44 2.92 7.17
N ILE A 54 -18.76 4.01 7.50
CA ILE A 54 -17.32 4.06 7.81
C ILE A 54 -17.03 3.68 9.27
N HIS A 55 -17.99 3.89 10.18
CA HIS A 55 -17.82 3.62 11.62
C HIS A 55 -17.60 2.12 11.93
N PRO A 56 -18.31 1.16 11.31
CA PRO A 56 -18.05 -0.27 11.49
C PRO A 56 -16.66 -0.66 10.98
N LEU A 57 -16.22 -0.11 9.85
CA LEU A 57 -14.93 -0.44 9.23
C LEU A 57 -13.75 0.10 10.06
N TYR A 58 -13.86 1.31 10.59
CA TYR A 58 -12.82 1.88 11.46
C TYR A 58 -12.76 1.17 12.82
N ALA A 59 -13.90 0.81 13.41
CA ALA A 59 -13.96 -0.02 14.60
C ALA A 59 -13.36 -1.42 14.34
N PHE A 60 -13.64 -2.00 13.18
CA PHE A 60 -13.03 -3.25 12.71
C PHE A 60 -11.51 -3.15 12.58
N PHE A 61 -10.98 -2.15 11.86
CA PHE A 61 -9.52 -1.97 11.72
C PHE A 61 -8.82 -1.65 13.05
N ARG A 62 -9.51 -0.95 13.96
CA ARG A 62 -9.00 -0.72 15.32
C ARG A 62 -8.94 -2.02 16.13
N ALA A 63 -9.94 -2.88 16.00
CA ALA A 63 -9.96 -4.21 16.61
C ALA A 63 -8.94 -5.17 15.97
N ALA A 64 -8.73 -5.06 14.66
CA ALA A 64 -7.79 -5.88 13.88
C ALA A 64 -6.33 -5.39 13.94
N ARG A 65 -5.99 -4.50 14.87
CA ARG A 65 -4.63 -3.95 15.01
C ARG A 65 -3.60 -5.01 15.39
N THR A 66 -4.04 -6.01 16.14
CA THR A 66 -3.20 -7.10 16.64
C THR A 66 -3.77 -8.44 16.21
N ILE A 67 -2.89 -9.37 15.87
CA ILE A 67 -3.22 -10.76 15.58
C ILE A 67 -2.64 -11.66 16.64
N GLU A 68 -3.41 -12.68 17.02
CA GLU A 68 -2.91 -13.74 17.90
C GLU A 68 -2.08 -14.72 17.08
N THR A 69 -0.87 -14.99 17.54
CA THR A 69 0.03 -15.99 16.95
C THR A 69 0.40 -17.02 18.02
N PRO A 70 0.96 -18.18 17.65
CA PRO A 70 1.49 -19.14 18.63
C PRO A 70 2.53 -18.54 19.59
N THR A 71 3.20 -17.46 19.16
CA THR A 71 4.22 -16.73 19.92
C THR A 71 3.67 -15.54 20.72
N GLY A 72 2.34 -15.36 20.71
CA GLY A 72 1.60 -14.27 21.33
C GLY A 72 1.08 -13.22 20.33
N SER A 73 0.42 -12.18 20.84
CA SER A 73 -0.13 -11.11 20.01
C SER A 73 0.94 -10.27 19.32
N VAL A 74 0.79 -9.97 18.03
CA VAL A 74 1.70 -9.10 17.27
C VAL A 74 0.92 -8.05 16.49
N LEU A 75 1.54 -6.91 16.18
CA LEU A 75 0.91 -5.91 15.32
C LEU A 75 0.72 -6.44 13.88
N MET A 76 -0.50 -6.31 13.35
CA MET A 76 -0.80 -6.68 11.97
C MET A 76 0.10 -5.92 10.98
N SER A 77 0.25 -4.62 11.18
CA SER A 77 1.12 -3.76 10.36
C SER A 77 2.58 -4.22 10.36
N CYS A 78 3.02 -4.86 11.43
CA CYS A 78 4.38 -5.38 11.53
C CYS A 78 4.55 -6.66 10.72
N LEU A 79 3.60 -7.59 10.82
CA LEU A 79 3.61 -8.83 10.04
C LEU A 79 3.53 -8.53 8.54
N GLU A 80 2.61 -7.66 8.13
CA GLU A 80 2.45 -7.26 6.73
C GLU A 80 3.73 -6.63 6.18
N CYS A 81 4.34 -5.72 6.94
CA CYS A 81 5.58 -5.11 6.53
C CYS A 81 6.69 -6.14 6.36
N LYS A 82 6.87 -7.05 7.32
CA LYS A 82 7.93 -8.05 7.25
C LYS A 82 7.78 -8.92 6.00
N LEU A 83 6.58 -9.46 5.78
CA LEU A 83 6.30 -10.31 4.62
C LEU A 83 6.47 -9.56 3.30
N ALA A 84 5.99 -8.33 3.21
CA ALA A 84 6.11 -7.52 2.01
C ALA A 84 7.58 -7.18 1.70
N VAL A 85 8.37 -6.83 2.72
CA VAL A 85 9.78 -6.50 2.54
C VAL A 85 10.62 -7.73 2.21
N GLU A 86 10.36 -8.87 2.86
CA GLU A 86 11.03 -10.14 2.57
C GLU A 86 10.81 -10.55 1.10
N GLU A 87 9.56 -10.53 0.64
CA GLU A 87 9.23 -10.83 -0.75
C GLU A 87 9.83 -9.80 -1.72
N ALA A 88 9.80 -8.51 -1.37
CA ALA A 88 10.38 -7.47 -2.21
C ALA A 88 11.90 -7.65 -2.37
N ILE A 89 12.63 -7.93 -1.29
CA ILE A 89 14.08 -8.16 -1.36
C ILE A 89 14.38 -9.37 -2.23
N HIS A 90 13.67 -10.48 -2.02
CA HIS A 90 13.82 -11.70 -2.83
C HIS A 90 13.56 -11.43 -4.32
N SER A 91 12.46 -10.76 -4.65
CA SER A 91 12.10 -10.41 -6.02
C SER A 91 13.13 -9.50 -6.68
N LEU A 92 13.65 -8.51 -5.96
CA LEU A 92 14.68 -7.59 -6.49
C LEU A 92 16.02 -8.29 -6.73
N ILE A 93 16.38 -9.26 -5.88
CA ILE A 93 17.59 -10.09 -6.05
C ILE A 93 17.45 -11.03 -7.25
N GLU A 94 16.28 -11.64 -7.42
CA GLU A 94 15.98 -12.51 -8.56
C GLU A 94 16.02 -11.73 -9.87
N ASP A 95 15.43 -10.53 -9.88
CA ASP A 95 15.32 -9.66 -11.06
C ASP A 95 16.59 -8.83 -11.35
N ARG A 96 17.68 -9.04 -10.61
CA ARG A 96 18.91 -8.21 -10.70
C ARG A 96 19.49 -8.08 -12.11
N ASN A 97 19.36 -9.10 -12.94
CA ASN A 97 19.88 -9.07 -14.32
C ASN A 97 19.06 -8.14 -15.22
N ASN A 98 17.73 -8.13 -15.06
CA ASN A 98 16.86 -7.23 -15.82
C ASN A 98 17.04 -5.79 -15.35
N GLN A 99 17.18 -5.58 -14.04
CA GLN A 99 17.55 -4.27 -13.47
C GLN A 99 18.89 -3.78 -14.03
N ALA A 100 19.90 -4.65 -14.06
CA ALA A 100 21.20 -4.32 -14.63
C ALA A 100 21.09 -3.97 -16.13
N ALA A 101 20.33 -4.74 -16.92
CA ALA A 101 20.11 -4.46 -18.33
C ALA A 101 19.38 -3.13 -18.56
N ALA A 102 18.41 -2.77 -17.72
CA ALA A 102 17.71 -1.50 -17.80
C ALA A 102 18.65 -0.31 -17.53
N VAL A 103 19.50 -0.43 -16.49
CA VAL A 103 20.52 0.58 -16.17
C VAL A 103 21.58 0.66 -17.25
N GLN A 104 22.02 -0.49 -17.79
CA GLN A 104 22.98 -0.56 -18.89
C GLN A 104 22.45 0.18 -20.11
N LYS A 105 21.21 -0.11 -20.53
CA LYS A 105 20.58 0.56 -21.65
C LYS A 105 20.56 2.08 -21.46
N PHE A 106 20.14 2.54 -20.28
CA PHE A 106 20.06 3.96 -19.98
C PHE A 106 21.46 4.61 -19.91
N ALA A 107 22.40 4.04 -19.17
CA ALA A 107 23.71 4.62 -18.94
C ALA A 107 24.60 4.57 -20.20
N CYS A 108 24.62 3.44 -20.90
CA CYS A 108 25.53 3.20 -22.02
C CYS A 108 25.03 3.73 -23.37
N HIS A 109 23.71 3.79 -23.57
CA HIS A 109 23.13 4.18 -24.86
C HIS A 109 22.34 5.49 -24.84
N GLU A 110 21.74 5.89 -23.70
CA GLU A 110 20.98 7.16 -23.63
C GLU A 110 21.82 8.32 -23.08
N LEU A 111 22.82 8.04 -22.23
CA LEU A 111 23.62 9.08 -21.56
C LEU A 111 25.02 9.27 -22.17
N LEU A 112 25.67 8.18 -22.58
CA LEU A 112 27.03 8.20 -23.11
C LEU A 112 27.05 8.36 -24.63
N PRO A 113 28.03 9.10 -25.20
CA PRO A 113 28.23 9.13 -26.63
C PRO A 113 28.70 7.75 -27.13
N SER A 114 28.34 7.44 -28.39
CA SER A 114 28.42 6.09 -28.98
C SER A 114 29.82 5.47 -28.98
N ASN A 115 30.87 6.28 -28.88
CA ASN A 115 32.25 5.82 -28.82
C ASN A 115 32.59 5.09 -27.51
N PHE A 116 31.80 5.23 -26.45
CA PHE A 116 32.01 4.56 -25.16
C PHE A 116 31.02 3.43 -24.87
N SER A 117 29.95 3.28 -25.67
CA SER A 117 28.87 2.34 -25.37
C SER A 117 29.37 0.90 -25.22
N ALA A 118 30.22 0.42 -26.12
CA ALA A 118 30.74 -0.96 -26.05
C ALA A 118 31.54 -1.24 -24.76
N SER A 119 32.44 -0.34 -24.38
CA SER A 119 33.20 -0.49 -23.13
C SER A 119 32.31 -0.36 -21.89
N CYS A 120 31.24 0.42 -21.96
CA CYS A 120 30.26 0.56 -20.89
C CYS A 120 29.43 -0.72 -20.73
N ASP A 121 29.01 -1.33 -21.83
CA ASP A 121 28.25 -2.58 -21.85
C ASP A 121 29.04 -3.73 -21.21
N ASP A 122 30.31 -3.86 -21.57
CA ASP A 122 31.21 -4.88 -20.98
C ASP A 122 31.38 -4.66 -19.47
N PHE A 123 31.54 -3.42 -19.03
CA PHE A 123 31.71 -3.10 -17.62
C PHE A 123 30.44 -3.39 -16.81
N LEU A 124 29.27 -2.90 -17.25
CA LEU A 124 28.03 -3.05 -16.49
C LEU A 124 27.50 -4.48 -16.52
N SER A 125 27.66 -5.21 -17.63
CA SER A 125 27.26 -6.62 -17.68
C SER A 125 28.04 -7.49 -16.69
N LEU A 126 29.32 -7.18 -16.44
CA LEU A 126 30.17 -7.95 -15.54
C LEU A 126 29.95 -7.61 -14.05
N TYR A 127 29.80 -6.32 -13.73
CA TYR A 127 29.82 -5.88 -12.32
C TYR A 127 28.44 -5.54 -11.77
N LEU A 128 27.52 -5.00 -12.59
CA LEU A 128 26.29 -4.42 -12.09
C LEU A 128 25.34 -5.44 -11.45
N PRO A 129 25.12 -6.65 -12.01
CA PRO A 129 24.29 -7.66 -11.34
C PRO A 129 24.80 -8.00 -9.93
N THR A 130 26.12 -8.11 -9.77
CA THR A 130 26.75 -8.41 -8.48
C THR A 130 26.61 -7.24 -7.51
N VAL A 131 26.78 -6.00 -7.98
CA VAL A 131 26.56 -4.79 -7.17
C VAL A 131 25.11 -4.71 -6.70
N LEU A 132 24.14 -5.00 -7.57
CA LEU A 132 22.72 -5.02 -7.20
C LEU A 132 22.42 -6.10 -6.16
N TYR A 133 22.96 -7.31 -6.33
CA TYR A 133 22.85 -8.38 -5.33
C TYR A 133 23.36 -7.91 -3.95
N MET A 134 24.59 -7.39 -3.89
CA MET A 134 25.17 -6.87 -2.65
C MET A 134 24.42 -5.66 -2.07
N THR A 135 23.73 -4.89 -2.92
CA THR A 135 22.91 -3.75 -2.48
C THR A 135 21.64 -4.24 -1.79
N TRP A 136 20.95 -5.20 -2.39
CA TRP A 136 19.69 -5.72 -1.84
C TRP A 136 19.90 -6.57 -0.57
N GLU A 137 21.00 -7.32 -0.50
CA GLU A 137 21.41 -8.08 0.70
C GLU A 137 21.67 -7.20 1.94
N GLN A 138 21.92 -5.90 1.78
CA GLN A 138 22.10 -4.99 2.93
C GLN A 138 20.78 -4.65 3.63
N PHE A 139 19.64 -4.91 3.00
CA PHE A 139 18.33 -4.68 3.59
C PHE A 139 17.87 -5.92 4.34
N THR A 140 17.41 -5.72 5.56
CA THR A 140 16.71 -6.77 6.34
C THR A 140 15.26 -6.35 6.56
N PRO A 141 14.29 -7.28 6.46
CA PRO A 141 12.90 -7.00 6.76
C PRO A 141 12.70 -6.32 8.12
N GLU A 142 13.43 -6.78 9.14
CA GLU A 142 13.41 -6.22 10.48
C GLU A 142 13.88 -4.77 10.49
N GLY A 143 15.02 -4.47 9.86
CA GLY A 143 15.60 -3.14 9.82
C GLY A 143 14.70 -2.14 9.08
N VAL A 144 14.09 -2.56 7.98
CA VAL A 144 13.17 -1.71 7.20
C VAL A 144 11.89 -1.45 7.99
N CYS A 145 11.27 -2.48 8.55
CA CYS A 145 10.00 -2.35 9.23
C CYS A 145 10.09 -1.61 10.57
N THR A 146 11.19 -1.75 11.30
CA THR A 146 11.40 -1.02 12.56
C THR A 146 11.92 0.39 12.33
N ASN A 147 12.92 0.59 11.45
CA ASN A 147 13.64 1.87 11.39
C ASN A 147 13.15 2.82 10.29
N LYS A 148 12.70 2.29 9.14
CA LYS A 148 12.28 3.09 7.99
C LYS A 148 10.78 3.31 7.98
N ILE A 149 10.02 2.22 8.07
CA ILE A 149 8.55 2.26 7.99
C ILE A 149 7.93 2.49 9.38
N LYS A 150 8.62 2.07 10.46
CA LYS A 150 8.15 2.17 11.86
C LYS A 150 6.78 1.53 12.08
N SER A 151 6.51 0.44 11.36
CA SER A 151 5.30 -0.37 11.45
C SER A 151 5.40 -1.48 12.50
N CYS A 152 6.62 -1.75 12.98
CA CYS A 152 6.94 -2.75 14.00
C CYS A 152 7.43 -2.09 15.30
N ASP A 153 6.95 -2.62 16.43
CA ASP A 153 7.60 -2.43 17.74
C ASP A 153 8.56 -3.60 18.05
N THR A 154 9.34 -3.44 19.12
CA THR A 154 10.34 -4.43 19.54
C THR A 154 9.73 -5.76 19.98
N VAL A 155 8.49 -5.75 20.49
CA VAL A 155 7.80 -6.95 20.95
C VAL A 155 7.33 -7.78 19.75
N SER A 156 6.66 -7.13 18.80
CA SER A 156 6.14 -7.74 17.58
C SER A 156 7.26 -8.30 16.72
N ILE A 157 8.36 -7.56 16.54
CA ILE A 157 9.48 -8.06 15.74
C ILE A 157 10.14 -9.29 16.35
N SER A 158 10.29 -9.31 17.69
CA SER A 158 10.86 -10.45 18.41
C SER A 158 9.96 -11.68 18.32
N ARG A 159 8.65 -11.51 18.48
CA ARG A 159 7.66 -12.59 18.35
C ARG A 159 7.61 -13.15 16.94
N ILE A 160 7.58 -12.27 15.94
CA ILE A 160 7.58 -12.68 14.53
C ILE A 160 8.86 -13.41 14.14
N ALA A 161 10.01 -13.08 14.75
CA ALA A 161 11.26 -13.81 14.52
C ALA A 161 11.23 -15.26 15.04
N LEU A 162 10.35 -15.58 15.99
CA LEU A 162 10.16 -16.93 16.53
C LEU A 162 9.20 -17.78 15.70
N LEU A 163 8.51 -17.19 14.72
CA LEU A 163 7.57 -17.91 13.87
C LEU A 163 8.33 -18.78 12.86
N SER A 164 7.90 -20.04 12.73
CA SER A 164 8.39 -20.92 11.69
C SER A 164 7.68 -20.66 10.35
N LYS A 165 8.26 -21.15 9.24
CA LYS A 165 7.59 -21.15 7.93
C LYS A 165 6.23 -21.87 7.98
N SER A 166 6.12 -22.92 8.80
CA SER A 166 4.87 -23.65 9.00
C SER A 166 3.81 -22.76 9.68
N ASP A 167 4.20 -21.98 10.68
CA ASP A 167 3.28 -21.06 11.37
C ASP A 167 2.74 -20.01 10.41
N ILE A 168 3.62 -19.42 9.60
CA ILE A 168 3.23 -18.42 8.59
C ILE A 168 2.26 -19.01 7.57
N ASN A 169 2.53 -20.22 7.07
CA ASN A 169 1.65 -20.89 6.11
C ASN A 169 0.28 -21.23 6.72
N ASN A 170 0.25 -21.72 7.95
CA ASN A 170 -1.00 -22.02 8.66
C ASN A 170 -1.83 -20.75 8.88
N MET A 171 -1.18 -19.66 9.29
CA MET A 171 -1.85 -18.35 9.45
C MET A 171 -2.38 -17.80 8.12
N ARG A 172 -1.66 -17.97 7.00
CA ARG A 172 -2.15 -17.59 5.67
C ARG A 172 -3.45 -18.32 5.32
N CYS A 173 -3.51 -19.64 5.51
CA CYS A 173 -4.72 -20.44 5.26
C CYS A 173 -5.89 -20.03 6.16
N GLN A 174 -5.63 -19.82 7.45
CA GLN A 174 -6.64 -19.37 8.40
C GLN A 174 -7.17 -17.98 8.03
N SER A 175 -6.28 -17.05 7.68
CA SER A 175 -6.65 -15.70 7.24
C SER A 175 -7.49 -15.71 5.96
N CYS A 176 -7.10 -16.52 4.96
CA CYS A 176 -7.86 -16.66 3.72
C CYS A 176 -9.28 -17.21 3.96
N SER A 177 -9.40 -18.23 4.82
CA SER A 177 -10.70 -18.81 5.19
C SER A 177 -11.57 -17.80 5.93
N GLY A 178 -11.01 -17.08 6.91
CA GLY A 178 -11.72 -16.03 7.64
C GLY A 178 -12.17 -14.88 6.74
N MET A 179 -11.35 -14.50 5.75
CA MET A 179 -11.71 -13.50 4.75
C MET A 179 -12.84 -13.99 3.85
N GLN A 180 -12.80 -15.25 3.41
CA GLN A 180 -13.88 -15.84 2.63
C GLN A 180 -15.21 -15.82 3.39
N ASP A 181 -15.18 -16.16 4.67
CA ASP A 181 -16.39 -16.17 5.51
C ASP A 181 -16.90 -14.77 5.84
N TYR A 182 -15.99 -13.81 6.04
CA TYR A 182 -16.37 -12.39 6.14
C TYR A 182 -17.04 -11.90 4.86
N PHE A 183 -16.48 -12.21 3.69
CA PHE A 183 -17.10 -11.84 2.41
C PHE A 183 -18.48 -12.46 2.23
N LYS A 184 -18.66 -13.75 2.53
CA LYS A 184 -20.00 -14.37 2.52
C LYS A 184 -20.96 -13.61 3.42
N THR A 185 -20.56 -13.35 4.66
CA THR A 185 -21.39 -12.67 5.66
C THR A 185 -21.76 -11.25 5.23
N VAL A 186 -20.85 -10.51 4.59
CA VAL A 186 -21.13 -9.16 4.09
C VAL A 186 -22.01 -9.20 2.84
N MET A 187 -21.77 -10.15 1.93
CA MET A 187 -22.56 -10.32 0.70
C MET A 187 -23.99 -10.79 0.99
N ASP A 188 -24.20 -11.54 2.07
CA ASP A 188 -25.52 -12.02 2.50
C ASP A 188 -26.34 -10.95 3.24
N ARG A 189 -25.79 -9.74 3.46
CA ARG A 189 -26.55 -8.64 4.08
C ARG A 189 -27.60 -8.11 3.10
N PRO A 190 -28.83 -7.82 3.55
CA PRO A 190 -29.90 -7.33 2.68
C PRO A 190 -29.51 -6.06 1.91
N GLU A 191 -28.74 -5.18 2.53
CA GLU A 191 -28.22 -3.93 1.93
C GLU A 191 -27.26 -4.18 0.75
N VAL A 192 -26.51 -5.29 0.78
CA VAL A 192 -25.51 -5.64 -0.23
C VAL A 192 -26.12 -6.54 -1.31
N ILE A 193 -27.13 -7.34 -0.96
CA ILE A 193 -27.86 -8.22 -1.90
C ILE A 193 -28.47 -7.40 -3.04
N GLU A 194 -29.12 -6.26 -2.76
CA GLU A 194 -29.70 -5.40 -3.80
C GLU A 194 -28.63 -4.87 -4.77
N PHE A 195 -27.51 -4.40 -4.24
CA PHE A 195 -26.38 -3.94 -5.04
C PHE A 195 -25.77 -5.07 -5.87
N GLN A 196 -25.63 -6.27 -5.28
CA GLN A 196 -25.12 -7.45 -5.97
C GLN A 196 -26.04 -7.88 -7.12
N GLN A 197 -27.36 -7.84 -6.92
CA GLN A 197 -28.35 -8.13 -7.97
C GLN A 197 -28.23 -7.14 -9.12
N PHE A 198 -28.14 -5.84 -8.81
CA PHE A 198 -27.93 -4.79 -9.81
C PHE A 198 -26.66 -5.00 -10.64
N VAL A 199 -25.51 -5.23 -9.98
CA VAL A 199 -24.23 -5.48 -10.66
C VAL A 199 -24.29 -6.75 -11.51
N THR A 200 -24.93 -7.81 -11.00
CA THR A 200 -25.08 -9.08 -11.72
C THR A 200 -25.96 -8.93 -12.96
N ASP A 201 -27.04 -8.16 -12.87
CA ASP A 201 -27.95 -7.92 -13.99
C ASP A 201 -27.32 -7.03 -15.06
N GLU A 202 -26.54 -6.01 -14.67
CA GLU A 202 -25.77 -5.19 -15.61
C GLU A 202 -24.63 -5.98 -16.26
N LEU A 203 -23.92 -6.83 -15.52
CA LEU A 203 -22.91 -7.73 -16.10
C LEU A 203 -23.55 -8.72 -17.07
N LYS A 204 -24.70 -9.31 -16.74
CA LYS A 204 -25.45 -10.17 -17.66
C LYS A 204 -25.86 -9.41 -18.92
N ARG A 205 -26.40 -8.20 -18.77
CA ARG A 205 -26.82 -7.37 -19.90
C ARG A 205 -25.64 -7.02 -20.81
N SER A 206 -24.55 -6.53 -20.23
CA SER A 206 -23.32 -6.19 -20.95
C SER A 206 -22.67 -7.41 -21.63
N ALA A 207 -22.70 -8.57 -20.96
CA ALA A 207 -22.24 -9.83 -21.54
C ALA A 207 -23.12 -10.26 -22.72
N CYS A 208 -24.45 -10.18 -22.58
CA CYS A 208 -25.39 -10.51 -23.65
C CYS A 208 -25.24 -9.59 -24.86
N ASP A 209 -25.01 -8.30 -24.63
CA ASP A 209 -24.79 -7.31 -25.69
C ASP A 209 -23.47 -7.54 -26.45
N ARG A 210 -22.46 -8.17 -25.80
CA ARG A 210 -21.16 -8.48 -26.41
C ARG A 210 -21.05 -9.87 -27.03
N THR A 211 -21.85 -10.85 -26.60
CA THR A 211 -21.69 -12.24 -27.08
C THR A 211 -22.37 -12.55 -28.41
N GLY A 212 -23.21 -11.66 -28.96
CA GLY A 212 -23.87 -11.88 -30.25
C GLY A 212 -24.69 -13.19 -30.32
N ILE A 213 -25.16 -13.50 -31.53
CA ILE A 213 -26.31 -14.37 -31.87
C ILE A 213 -26.30 -15.80 -31.25
N LEU A 214 -25.16 -16.30 -30.76
CA LEU A 214 -25.04 -17.65 -30.19
C LEU A 214 -25.57 -17.81 -28.75
N ALA A 215 -25.83 -16.71 -28.03
CA ALA A 215 -26.33 -16.76 -26.64
C ALA A 215 -27.86 -16.50 -26.51
N THR A 216 -28.56 -16.28 -27.62
CA THR A 216 -29.99 -15.91 -27.61
C THR A 216 -30.90 -17.01 -27.05
N THR A 217 -30.49 -18.28 -27.13
CA THR A 217 -31.25 -19.42 -26.59
C THR A 217 -31.05 -19.66 -25.10
N VAL A 218 -29.98 -19.15 -24.49
CA VAL A 218 -29.70 -19.34 -23.05
C VAL A 218 -29.99 -18.08 -22.23
N CYS A 219 -29.73 -16.89 -22.77
CA CYS A 219 -29.84 -15.63 -22.02
C CYS A 219 -31.16 -14.86 -22.23
N CYS A 220 -31.96 -15.21 -23.26
CA CYS A 220 -33.25 -14.58 -23.52
C CYS A 220 -34.38 -15.62 -23.53
N ARG A 221 -34.71 -16.16 -22.35
CA ARG A 221 -36.03 -16.76 -22.11
C ARG A 221 -36.76 -16.01 -20.99
N ARG A 222 -37.03 -14.71 -21.20
CA ARG A 222 -38.15 -14.06 -20.50
C ARG A 222 -39.41 -14.30 -21.33
N ASN A 223 -40.27 -15.14 -20.78
CA ASN A 223 -41.64 -15.31 -21.22
C ASN A 223 -42.35 -13.96 -21.32
N ILE A 224 -43.01 -13.83 -22.46
CA ILE A 224 -44.21 -13.06 -22.75
C ILE A 224 -45.29 -13.29 -21.66
N VAL A 225 -45.69 -12.18 -20.99
CA VAL A 225 -47.09 -11.70 -20.71
C VAL A 225 -47.84 -12.21 -19.44
N PRO A 226 -48.89 -11.51 -18.91
CA PRO A 226 -49.13 -10.08 -18.58
C PRO A 226 -49.60 -9.87 -17.10
N SER A 227 -49.75 -8.62 -16.65
CA SER A 227 -50.85 -8.11 -15.79
C SER A 227 -50.79 -6.58 -15.76
#